data_AF-A0A844EA78-F1
#
_entry.id   AF-A0A844EA78-F1
#
_cell.length_a   1.000
_cell.length_b   1.000
_cell.length_c   1.000
_cell.angle_alpha   90.00
_cell.angle_beta   90.00
_cell.angle_gamma   90.00
#
_symmetry.space_group_name_H-M   'P 1'
#
loop_
_entity.id
_entity.type
_entity.pdbx_description
1 polymer ?
#
loop_
_entity_poly.entity_id
_entity_poly.type
_entity_poly.pdbx_seq_one_letter_code
_entity_poly.pdbx_strand_id
1 'polypeptide(L)'
;MAYLKLMMDEKEIAHLSEDGQSLCANEGVPQYSLPLNLFIGDKREVPLVDVVVWAKKRIFPKNRMDCKEILKMMGLPNYNAWEIVKRTNACLMEDPYWLRFSEDETFEDTTRGRARRIMNENQKSS
;
A
#
# COMPACT_ATOMS: atom_id res chain seq x y z
N MET A 1 -9.95 -3.08 17.37
CA MET A 1 -9.37 -1.84 16.81
C MET A 1 -9.30 -1.99 15.30
N ALA A 2 -9.65 -0.96 14.53
CA ALA A 2 -9.29 -0.95 13.11
C ALA A 2 -7.76 -0.77 13.01
N TYR A 3 -7.10 -1.56 12.17
CA TYR A 3 -5.65 -1.52 11.97
C TYR A 3 -5.37 -1.06 10.55
N LEU A 4 -4.64 0.04 10.41
CA LEU A 4 -4.14 0.50 9.13
C LEU A 4 -2.88 1.33 9.36
N LYS A 5 -1.83 0.99 8.63
CA LYS A 5 -0.58 1.76 8.63
C LYS A 5 -0.13 2.02 7.22
N LEU A 6 0.44 3.19 6.98
CA LEU A 6 1.16 3.49 5.77
C LEU A 6 2.64 3.24 6.02
N MET A 7 3.21 2.47 5.11
CA MET A 7 4.58 2.00 5.18
C MET A 7 5.37 2.55 3.99
N MET A 8 6.65 2.84 4.19
CA MET A 8 7.65 3.15 3.18
C MET A 8 8.75 2.10 3.26
N ASP A 9 8.78 1.19 2.29
CA ASP A 9 9.53 -0.07 2.39
C ASP A 9 9.24 -0.76 3.74
N GLU A 10 10.21 -0.87 4.66
CA GLU A 10 10.01 -1.50 5.97
C GLU A 10 9.58 -0.51 7.08
N LYS A 11 9.63 0.80 6.81
CA LYS A 11 9.42 1.83 7.83
C LYS A 11 7.96 2.25 7.88
N GLU A 12 7.38 2.25 9.07
CA GLU A 12 6.08 2.88 9.31
C GLU A 12 6.21 4.41 9.24
N ILE A 13 5.34 5.06 8.45
CA ILE A 13 5.36 6.51 8.26
C ILE A 13 4.04 7.20 8.66
N ALA A 14 2.93 6.46 8.74
CA ALA A 14 1.66 6.97 9.24
C ALA A 14 0.80 5.84 9.82
N HIS A 15 -0.09 6.16 10.75
CA HIS A 15 -1.01 5.22 11.39
C HIS A 15 -2.45 5.74 11.41
N LEU A 16 -3.42 4.83 11.47
CA LEU A 16 -4.81 5.17 11.66
C LEU A 16 -5.01 5.85 13.02
N SER A 17 -5.76 6.94 13.05
CA SER A 17 -6.18 7.61 14.28
C SER A 17 -6.99 6.68 15.18
N GLU A 18 -7.02 6.97 16.49
CA GLU A 18 -7.74 6.16 17.47
C GLU A 18 -9.25 6.08 17.19
N ASP A 19 -9.82 7.17 16.65
CA ASP A 19 -11.23 7.26 16.25
C ASP A 19 -11.51 6.60 14.88
N GLY A 20 -10.47 6.16 14.17
CA GLY A 20 -10.56 5.51 12.87
C GLY A 20 -10.94 6.43 11.70
N GLN A 21 -10.92 7.75 11.88
CA GLN A 21 -11.40 8.71 10.87
C GLN A 21 -10.31 9.20 9.92
N SER A 22 -9.05 9.14 10.32
CA SER A 22 -7.94 9.72 9.58
C SER A 22 -6.68 8.86 9.66
N LEU A 23 -5.75 9.14 8.75
CA LEU A 23 -4.40 8.59 8.75
C LEU A 23 -3.43 9.71 9.11
N CYS A 24 -2.70 9.52 10.20
CA CYS A 24 -1.82 10.51 10.82
C CYS A 24 -0.37 10.15 10.56
N ALA A 25 0.39 11.04 9.93
CA ALA A 25 1.81 10.87 9.70
C ALA A 25 2.58 10.89 11.03
N ASN A 26 3.45 9.90 11.24
CA ASN A 26 4.20 9.70 12.49
C ASN A 26 5.15 10.87 12.75
N GLU A 27 5.27 11.27 14.01
CA GLU A 27 6.22 12.32 14.43
C GLU A 27 7.64 12.03 13.93
N GLY A 28 8.34 13.08 13.49
CA GLY A 28 9.71 12.97 12.95
C GLY A 28 9.83 12.43 11.52
N VAL A 29 8.74 11.98 10.87
CA VAL A 29 8.75 11.68 9.43
C VAL A 29 8.76 13.00 8.64
N PRO A 30 9.78 13.28 7.81
CA PRO A 30 9.79 14.51 7.00
C PRO A 30 8.70 14.52 5.93
N GLN A 31 8.17 15.70 5.57
CA GLN A 31 7.10 15.82 4.56
C GLN A 31 7.49 15.21 3.21
N TYR A 32 8.76 15.34 2.80
CA TYR A 32 9.25 14.78 1.53
C TYR A 32 9.30 13.24 1.51
N SER A 33 9.14 12.59 2.66
CA SER A 33 9.05 11.12 2.78
C SER A 33 7.60 10.62 2.75
N LEU A 34 6.61 11.52 2.67
CA LEU A 34 5.20 11.16 2.56
C LEU A 34 4.75 11.14 1.08
N PRO A 35 3.77 10.31 0.71
CA PRO A 35 3.21 10.35 -0.63
C PRO A 35 2.56 11.72 -0.90
N LEU A 36 3.15 12.51 -1.81
CA LEU A 36 2.70 13.87 -2.13
C LEU A 36 1.26 13.93 -2.67
N ASN A 37 0.79 12.83 -3.27
CA ASN A 37 -0.57 12.69 -3.78
C ASN A 37 -1.60 12.26 -2.71
N LEU A 38 -1.15 12.04 -1.47
CA LEU A 38 -1.99 11.76 -0.30
C LEU A 38 -1.88 12.90 0.72
N PHE A 39 -0.65 13.18 1.19
CA PHE A 39 -0.36 14.27 2.13
C PHE A 39 -0.01 15.55 1.37
N ILE A 40 -1.05 16.22 0.85
CA ILE A 40 -0.90 17.41 0.00
C ILE A 40 -0.50 18.62 0.85
N GLY A 41 0.56 19.33 0.42
CA GLY A 41 1.06 20.53 1.11
C GLY A 41 1.83 20.17 2.38
N ASP A 42 1.52 20.86 3.46
CA ASP A 42 2.05 20.66 4.82
C ASP A 42 1.15 19.78 5.69
N LYS A 43 0.11 19.16 5.10
CA LYS A 43 -0.81 18.29 5.83
C LYS A 43 -0.10 17.07 6.40
N ARG A 44 -0.43 16.79 7.67
CA ARG A 44 0.07 15.67 8.47
C ARG A 44 -1.01 14.65 8.82
N GLU A 45 -2.26 15.00 8.54
CA GLU A 45 -3.44 14.18 8.77
C GLU A 45 -4.30 14.22 7.52
N VAL A 46 -4.77 13.05 7.08
CA VAL A 46 -5.63 12.92 5.91
C VAL A 46 -6.87 12.10 6.27
N PRO A 47 -8.08 12.52 5.87
CA PRO A 47 -9.29 11.73 6.08
C PRO A 47 -9.16 10.32 5.47
N LEU A 48 -9.73 9.32 6.14
CA LEU A 48 -9.67 7.93 5.68
C LEU A 48 -10.30 7.77 4.28
N VAL A 49 -11.29 8.59 3.93
CA VAL A 49 -11.88 8.61 2.58
C VAL A 49 -10.85 8.93 1.50
N ASP A 50 -9.91 9.84 1.77
CA ASP A 50 -8.84 10.20 0.83
C ASP A 50 -7.82 9.08 0.70
N VAL A 51 -7.51 8.38 1.81
CA VAL A 51 -6.67 7.17 1.80
C VAL A 51 -7.30 6.07 0.94
N VAL A 52 -8.62 5.87 1.05
CA VAL A 52 -9.35 4.89 0.23
C VAL A 52 -9.31 5.27 -1.25
N VAL A 53 -9.50 6.55 -1.59
CA VAL A 53 -9.39 7.03 -2.97
C VAL A 53 -7.97 6.86 -3.50
N TRP A 54 -6.95 7.19 -2.70
CA TRP A 54 -5.55 7.02 -3.04
C TRP A 54 -5.20 5.55 -3.31
N ALA A 55 -5.61 4.64 -2.43
CA ALA A 55 -5.37 3.21 -2.59
C ALA A 55 -6.03 2.64 -3.86
N LYS A 56 -7.26 3.06 -4.17
CA LYS A 56 -7.98 2.64 -5.38
C LYS A 56 -7.33 3.13 -6.68
N LYS A 57 -6.52 4.19 -6.65
CA LYS A 57 -5.74 4.65 -7.81
C LYS A 57 -4.50 3.80 -8.09
N ARG A 58 -4.14 2.89 -7.17
CA ARG A 58 -2.92 2.06 -7.20
C ARG A 58 -3.20 0.61 -7.59
N ILE A 59 -4.41 0.32 -8.04
CA ILE A 59 -4.80 -0.98 -8.57
C ILE A 59 -5.05 -0.87 -10.07
N PHE A 60 -5.01 -2.01 -10.77
CA PHE A 60 -5.32 -2.05 -12.20
C PHE A 60 -6.78 -1.63 -12.47
N PRO A 61 -7.07 -0.92 -13.57
CA PRO A 61 -8.42 -0.44 -13.84
C PRO A 61 -9.35 -1.58 -14.30
N LYS A 62 -10.65 -1.43 -14.04
CA LYS A 62 -11.68 -2.46 -14.35
C LYS A 62 -11.74 -2.83 -15.84
N ASN A 63 -11.42 -1.89 -16.73
CA ASN A 63 -11.44 -2.06 -18.19
C ASN A 63 -10.09 -2.51 -18.78
N ARG A 64 -9.12 -2.90 -17.95
CA ARG A 64 -7.85 -3.47 -18.42
C ARG A 64 -8.11 -4.76 -19.23
N MET A 65 -7.39 -4.95 -20.33
CA MET A 65 -7.62 -6.07 -21.27
C MET A 65 -7.55 -7.45 -20.59
N ASP A 66 -6.58 -7.64 -19.69
CA ASP A 66 -6.27 -8.87 -18.94
C ASP A 66 -6.95 -8.91 -17.55
N CYS A 67 -7.99 -8.09 -17.32
CA CYS A 67 -8.67 -7.96 -16.02
C CYS A 67 -9.19 -9.31 -15.51
N LYS A 68 -9.78 -10.14 -16.39
CA LYS A 68 -10.35 -11.44 -15.98
C LYS A 68 -9.26 -12.43 -15.56
N GLU A 69 -8.13 -12.45 -16.27
CA GLU A 69 -6.98 -13.29 -16.00
C GLU A 69 -6.32 -12.89 -14.67
N ILE A 70 -6.11 -11.58 -14.45
CA ILE A 70 -5.56 -11.07 -13.19
C ILE A 70 -6.47 -11.44 -12.01
N LEU A 71 -7.79 -11.24 -12.14
CA LEU A 71 -8.75 -11.62 -11.08
C LEU A 71 -8.70 -13.13 -10.78
N LYS A 72 -8.61 -13.97 -11.81
CA LYS A 72 -8.46 -15.43 -11.66
C LYS A 72 -7.17 -15.79 -10.91
N MET A 73 -6.03 -15.16 -11.26
CA MET A 73 -4.75 -15.36 -10.54
C MET A 73 -4.83 -14.90 -9.09
N MET A 74 -5.60 -13.85 -8.81
CA MET A 74 -5.89 -13.38 -7.46
C MET A 74 -6.96 -14.21 -6.74
N GLY A 75 -7.58 -15.22 -7.37
CA GLY A 75 -8.69 -15.96 -6.75
C GLY A 75 -9.91 -15.10 -6.41
N LEU A 76 -10.16 -14.04 -7.19
CA LEU A 76 -11.31 -13.16 -7.03
C LEU A 76 -12.37 -13.46 -8.10
N PRO A 77 -13.64 -13.67 -7.74
CA PRO A 77 -14.68 -14.01 -8.70
C PRO A 77 -15.12 -12.83 -9.58
N ASN A 78 -14.98 -11.60 -9.06
CA ASN A 78 -15.41 -10.37 -9.70
C ASN A 78 -14.49 -9.21 -9.31
N TYR A 79 -14.51 -8.14 -10.10
CA TYR A 79 -13.76 -6.92 -9.78
C TYR A 79 -14.34 -6.24 -8.54
N ASN A 80 -13.61 -6.30 -7.43
CA ASN A 80 -13.87 -5.53 -6.21
C ASN A 80 -12.62 -4.73 -5.85
N ALA A 81 -12.70 -3.41 -6.01
CA ALA A 81 -11.56 -2.53 -5.81
C ALA A 81 -10.93 -2.65 -4.41
N TRP A 82 -11.75 -2.82 -3.37
CA TRP A 82 -11.23 -2.89 -2.00
C TRP A 82 -10.54 -4.22 -1.71
N GLU A 83 -11.10 -5.33 -2.21
CA GLU A 83 -10.45 -6.63 -2.08
C GLU A 83 -9.13 -6.70 -2.87
N ILE A 84 -9.05 -6.04 -4.03
CA ILE A 84 -7.78 -5.92 -4.77
C ILE A 84 -6.79 -5.05 -3.99
N VAL A 85 -7.23 -3.94 -3.39
CA VAL A 85 -6.38 -3.09 -2.55
C VAL A 85 -5.77 -3.89 -1.39
N LYS A 86 -6.56 -4.69 -0.67
CA LYS A 86 -6.05 -5.54 0.42
C LYS A 86 -5.06 -6.59 -0.09
N ARG A 87 -5.40 -7.33 -1.16
CA ARG A 87 -4.52 -8.38 -1.71
C ARG A 87 -3.19 -7.85 -2.27
N THR A 88 -3.14 -6.58 -2.65
CA THR A 88 -1.95 -5.95 -3.22
C THR A 88 -1.27 -4.99 -2.26
N ASN A 89 -1.85 -4.78 -1.07
CA ASN A 89 -1.45 -3.75 -0.12
C ASN A 89 -1.37 -2.33 -0.72
N ALA A 90 -2.08 -2.07 -1.82
CA ALA A 90 -1.86 -0.88 -2.66
C ALA A 90 -0.37 -0.63 -3.01
N CYS A 91 0.45 -1.68 -3.07
CA CYS A 91 1.87 -1.60 -3.36
C CYS A 91 2.09 -1.43 -4.87
N LEU A 92 2.96 -0.49 -5.25
CA LEU A 92 3.43 -0.29 -6.61
C LEU A 92 4.92 -0.67 -6.71
N MET A 93 5.37 -1.04 -7.90
CA MET A 93 6.80 -1.28 -8.13
C MET A 93 7.57 0.03 -8.22
N GLU A 94 6.91 1.09 -8.67
CA GLU A 94 7.47 2.39 -9.01
C GLU A 94 7.76 3.27 -7.80
N ASP A 95 7.15 2.98 -6.65
CA ASP A 95 7.33 3.77 -5.43
C ASP A 95 7.40 2.86 -4.18
N PRO A 96 7.83 3.39 -3.02
CA PRO A 96 8.08 2.58 -1.82
C PRO A 96 6.84 2.37 -0.94
N TYR A 97 5.67 2.88 -1.32
CA TYR A 97 4.54 2.99 -0.40
C TYR A 97 3.57 1.81 -0.48
N TRP A 98 3.13 1.34 0.68
CA TRP A 98 2.11 0.30 0.80
C TRP A 98 1.29 0.45 2.10
N LEU A 99 0.12 -0.15 2.12
CA LEU A 99 -0.80 -0.19 3.25
C LEU A 99 -0.69 -1.54 3.97
N ARG A 100 -0.44 -1.48 5.28
CA ARG A 100 -0.42 -2.63 6.17
C ARG A 100 -1.75 -2.71 6.92
N PHE A 101 -2.48 -3.80 6.71
CA PHE A 101 -3.82 -4.07 7.25
C PHE A 101 -3.81 -5.00 8.46
N SER A 102 -2.71 -5.72 8.73
CA SER A 102 -2.51 -6.49 9.97
C SER A 102 -1.08 -6.39 10.49
N GLU A 103 -0.86 -6.75 11.76
CA GLU A 103 0.48 -6.77 12.36
C GLU A 103 1.40 -7.84 11.76
N ASP A 104 0.81 -8.92 11.25
CA ASP A 104 1.54 -10.06 10.68
C ASP A 104 2.08 -9.79 9.28
N GLU A 105 1.58 -8.75 8.60
CA GLU A 105 2.06 -8.37 7.27
C GLU A 105 3.43 -7.68 7.35
N THR A 106 4.36 -8.19 6.57
CA THR A 106 5.72 -7.69 6.44
C THR A 106 5.95 -7.09 5.05
N PHE A 107 7.04 -6.34 4.89
CA PHE A 107 7.40 -5.82 3.56
C PHE A 107 7.59 -6.94 2.53
N GLU A 108 8.09 -8.12 2.95
CA GLU A 108 8.32 -9.26 2.06
C GLU A 108 7.03 -9.91 1.51
N ASP A 109 5.88 -9.60 2.12
CA ASP A 109 4.56 -10.00 1.62
C ASP A 109 4.06 -9.11 0.48
N THR A 110 4.72 -7.98 0.23
CA THR A 110 4.41 -7.08 -0.88
C THR A 110 5.08 -7.50 -2.18
N THR A 111 4.54 -7.08 -3.32
CA THR A 111 5.16 -7.35 -4.63
C THR A 111 6.60 -6.83 -4.70
N ARG A 112 6.84 -5.63 -4.18
CA ARG A 112 8.17 -4.99 -4.15
C ARG A 112 9.13 -5.72 -3.21
N GLY A 113 8.68 -6.11 -2.01
CA GLY A 113 9.51 -6.85 -1.07
C GLY A 113 9.89 -8.24 -1.57
N ARG A 114 8.94 -8.97 -2.21
CA ARG A 114 9.24 -10.23 -2.89
C ARG A 114 10.29 -10.05 -3.99
N ALA A 115 10.14 -9.03 -4.83
CA ALA A 115 11.10 -8.74 -5.90
C ALA A 115 12.50 -8.45 -5.35
N ARG A 116 12.58 -7.63 -4.29
CA ARG A 116 13.85 -7.31 -3.61
C ARG A 116 14.52 -8.56 -3.03
N ARG A 117 13.76 -9.45 -2.38
CA ARG A 117 14.28 -10.72 -1.84
C ARG A 117 14.89 -11.59 -2.94
N ILE A 118 14.18 -11.80 -4.04
CA ILE A 118 14.68 -12.58 -5.19
C ILE A 118 15.97 -11.99 -5.76
N MET A 119 16.03 -10.67 -5.93
CA MET A 119 17.22 -9.98 -6.44
C MET A 119 18.42 -10.19 -5.51
N ASN A 120 18.22 -10.09 -4.19
CA ASN A 120 19.28 -10.28 -3.20
C ASN A 120 19.76 -11.74 -3.14
N GLU A 121 18.86 -12.72 -3.30
CA GLU A 121 19.22 -14.14 -3.37
C GLU A 121 20.10 -14.45 -4.58
N ASN A 122 19.77 -13.91 -5.75
CA ASN A 122 20.54 -14.09 -6.98
C ASN A 122 21.94 -13.44 -6.93
N GLN A 123 22.10 -12.34 -6.19
CA GLN A 123 23.41 -11.70 -5.98
C GLN A 123 24.33 -12.50 -5.05
N LYS A 124 23.76 -13.25 -4.10
CA LYS A 124 24.55 -14.08 -3.16
C LYS A 124 25.01 -15.39 -3.77
N SER A 125 24.36 -15.86 -4.84
CA SER A 125 24.72 -17.08 -5.56
C SER A 125 25.69 -16.86 -6.73
N SER A 126 26.09 -15.60 -6.97
CA SER A 126 27.10 -15.20 -7.96
C SER A 126 28.42 -14.87 -7.28
#